data_AF-A0A9E5I177-F1
#
_entry.id   AF-A0A9E5I177-F1
#
_cell.length_a   1.000
_cell.length_b   1.000
_cell.length_c   1.000
_cell.angle_alpha   90.00
_cell.angle_beta   90.00
_cell.angle_gamma   90.00
#
_symmetry.space_group_name_H-M   'P 1'
#
loop_
_entity.id
_entity.type
_entity.pdbx_description
1 polymer ?
#
loop_
_entity_poly.entity_id
_entity_poly.type
_entity_poly.pdbx_seq_one_letter_code
_entity_poly.pdbx_strand_id
1 'polypeptide(L)'
;GVRTPLRQFASCVLVDVDDTLDSIFSSDMAIGRYVAQRAGIGINAGRIRGINSKIRGGEVQHTGVVPFLKKFEATVRCCTQNGIRGGSATVHFPIWHQEIEDILVLKNNKGTEDNRVRKLDYSIQISKLFYERFIRNEEISLFSPHSVPGLYDAFGTDGFDELYVRYERDESIPRKTIGAQELFLDLLKERAETGRLYIMNIDHCNSHSSFMDKVEMSNLCQEITLPTKPIQHIDDPDGEIALCILSAVNVGKLKSNDELESLCDLSVRSLDELIDFQGYPVKAAEIATRARRSLGVGFIGLAHYLAKNGEHYDDPGAWKLVHDLTEAFQYYLIRATVNLAKEKGACEYSNRTKYGNGILPIDTYKKDVDEIVPNELKYDWESLRQQVLQYGVRNSTLSAQMPSESSSVVSNATNGIEPPRGYLSIKKSKKGPLKQIVPQYQTLKNNYTLLWDMPSNRGYIHIVAVMQKFFDQAISGNWSYNPENYPDNEVPTSVMAQDL
;
A
#
# COMPACT_ATOMS: atom_id res chain seq x y z
N GLY A 1 -8.73 -15.84 17.28
CA GLY A 1 -7.70 -15.90 16.23
C GLY A 1 -7.00 -17.23 16.35
N VAL A 2 -5.67 -17.25 16.32
CA VAL A 2 -4.90 -18.49 16.54
C VAL A 2 -5.21 -19.01 17.96
N ARG A 3 -5.53 -20.30 18.07
CA ARG A 3 -6.12 -21.04 19.24
C ARG A 3 -7.66 -21.15 19.31
N THR A 4 -8.42 -20.32 18.62
CA THR A 4 -9.90 -20.41 18.61
C THR A 4 -10.39 -21.27 17.44
N PRO A 5 -11.68 -21.65 17.30
CA PRO A 5 -12.17 -22.35 16.10
C PRO A 5 -12.10 -21.54 14.80
N LEU A 6 -12.05 -20.20 14.87
CA LEU A 6 -11.86 -19.35 13.70
C LEU A 6 -10.54 -19.66 13.01
N ARG A 7 -10.58 -19.77 11.68
CA ARG A 7 -9.43 -20.11 10.83
C ARG A 7 -9.11 -19.05 9.77
N GLN A 8 -9.63 -17.83 9.86
CA GLN A 8 -9.18 -16.73 9.00
C GLN A 8 -8.32 -15.76 9.80
N PHE A 9 -7.12 -15.47 9.30
CA PHE A 9 -6.13 -14.63 9.99
C PHE A 9 -5.53 -13.52 9.11
N ALA A 10 -5.88 -13.48 7.82
CA ALA A 10 -5.44 -12.40 6.94
C ALA A 10 -6.04 -11.06 7.38
N SER A 11 -5.19 -10.04 7.50
CA SER A 11 -5.61 -8.72 7.97
C SER A 11 -6.31 -7.92 6.87
N CYS A 12 -5.81 -8.02 5.64
CA CYS A 12 -6.35 -7.33 4.47
C CYS A 12 -6.48 -8.28 3.27
N VAL A 13 -7.36 -7.91 2.34
CA VAL A 13 -7.67 -8.66 1.10
C VAL A 13 -7.69 -7.66 -0.06
N LEU A 14 -7.09 -8.01 -1.19
CA LEU A 14 -7.09 -7.19 -2.40
C LEU A 14 -7.96 -7.89 -3.45
N VAL A 15 -9.00 -7.21 -3.91
CA VAL A 15 -9.96 -7.72 -4.89
C VAL A 15 -9.94 -6.82 -6.12
N ASP A 16 -9.59 -7.42 -7.26
CA ASP A 16 -9.55 -6.76 -8.55
C ASP A 16 -10.84 -7.04 -9.34
N VAL A 17 -11.38 -6.00 -9.96
CA VAL A 17 -12.71 -6.01 -10.58
C VAL A 17 -12.56 -5.77 -12.08
N ASP A 18 -13.02 -6.73 -12.88
CA ASP A 18 -13.07 -6.59 -14.34
C ASP A 18 -14.32 -5.82 -14.80
N ASP A 19 -14.30 -5.35 -16.05
CA ASP A 19 -15.40 -4.64 -16.70
C ASP A 19 -16.50 -5.59 -17.22
N THR A 20 -16.92 -6.52 -16.37
CA THR A 20 -18.02 -7.47 -16.62
C THR A 20 -18.95 -7.54 -15.39
N LEU A 21 -20.25 -7.76 -15.61
CA LEU A 21 -21.20 -7.90 -14.49
C LEU A 21 -20.88 -9.11 -13.61
N ASP A 22 -20.43 -10.20 -14.22
CA ASP A 22 -20.05 -11.42 -13.51
C ASP A 22 -18.87 -11.16 -12.56
N SER A 23 -17.86 -10.42 -13.02
CA SER A 23 -16.73 -10.03 -12.18
C SER A 23 -17.13 -9.04 -11.08
N ILE A 24 -17.92 -8.02 -11.40
CA ILE A 24 -18.40 -7.04 -10.41
C ILE A 24 -19.19 -7.72 -9.29
N PHE A 25 -20.09 -8.65 -9.63
CA PHE A 25 -20.93 -9.33 -8.65
C PHE A 25 -20.16 -10.41 -7.86
N SER A 26 -19.26 -11.14 -8.51
CA SER A 26 -18.41 -12.12 -7.83
C SER A 26 -17.42 -11.44 -6.88
N SER A 27 -16.85 -10.30 -7.28
CA SER A 27 -15.98 -9.48 -6.44
C SER A 27 -16.71 -8.93 -5.23
N ASP A 28 -17.93 -8.41 -5.41
CA ASP A 28 -18.78 -7.97 -4.30
C ASP A 28 -19.07 -9.12 -3.31
N MET A 29 -19.35 -10.32 -3.82
CA MET A 29 -19.53 -11.50 -2.97
C MET A 29 -18.26 -11.85 -2.19
N ALA A 30 -17.09 -11.80 -2.82
CA ALA A 30 -15.81 -12.03 -2.16
C ALA A 30 -15.55 -11.00 -1.05
N ILE A 31 -15.80 -9.72 -1.32
CA ILE A 31 -15.74 -8.62 -0.34
C ILE A 31 -16.63 -8.92 0.86
N GLY A 32 -17.89 -9.29 0.64
CA GLY A 32 -18.82 -9.63 1.72
C GLY A 32 -18.34 -10.79 2.58
N ARG A 33 -17.83 -11.88 1.97
CA ARG A 33 -17.29 -13.04 2.70
C ARG A 33 -16.10 -12.66 3.59
N TYR A 34 -15.20 -11.82 3.11
CA TYR A 34 -14.01 -11.42 3.86
C TYR A 34 -14.29 -10.36 4.93
N VAL A 35 -15.18 -9.41 4.66
CA VAL A 35 -15.60 -8.41 5.65
C VAL A 35 -16.31 -9.08 6.83
N ALA A 36 -17.14 -10.10 6.59
CA ALA A 36 -17.74 -10.92 7.64
C ALA A 36 -16.69 -11.61 8.54
N GLN A 37 -15.48 -11.83 8.00
CA GLN A 37 -14.34 -12.41 8.71
C GLN A 37 -13.33 -11.36 9.21
N ARG A 38 -13.71 -10.08 9.19
CA ARG A 38 -12.97 -8.93 9.77
C ARG A 38 -11.72 -8.51 8.98
N ALA A 39 -11.64 -8.81 7.69
CA ALA A 39 -10.60 -8.25 6.83
C ALA A 39 -10.88 -6.78 6.49
N GLY A 40 -9.82 -5.99 6.33
CA GLY A 40 -9.85 -4.74 5.55
C GLY A 40 -9.74 -5.04 4.05
N ILE A 41 -10.30 -4.18 3.20
CA ILE A 41 -10.43 -4.49 1.76
C ILE A 41 -9.71 -3.42 0.92
N GLY A 42 -8.89 -3.86 -0.03
CA GLY A 42 -8.53 -3.07 -1.21
C GLY A 42 -9.41 -3.49 -2.37
N ILE A 43 -9.95 -2.53 -3.12
CA ILE A 43 -10.73 -2.79 -4.34
C ILE A 43 -10.04 -2.08 -5.49
N ASN A 44 -9.78 -2.77 -6.59
CA ASN A 44 -9.41 -2.13 -7.85
C ASN A 44 -10.64 -2.06 -8.73
N ALA A 45 -11.16 -0.85 -8.95
CA ALA A 45 -12.33 -0.62 -9.79
C ALA A 45 -11.98 0.18 -11.06
N GLY A 46 -10.69 0.41 -11.29
CA GLY A 46 -10.21 1.27 -12.37
C GLY A 46 -10.46 0.74 -13.78
N ARG A 47 -10.79 -0.54 -13.94
CA ARG A 47 -11.13 -1.16 -15.24
C ARG A 47 -12.57 -0.91 -15.67
N ILE A 48 -13.48 -0.63 -14.72
CA ILE A 48 -14.91 -0.45 -15.00
C ILE A 48 -15.07 0.71 -15.98
N ARG A 49 -15.83 0.49 -17.05
CA ARG A 49 -16.00 1.50 -18.11
C ARG A 49 -16.67 2.78 -17.61
N GLY A 50 -16.40 3.86 -18.32
CA GLY A 50 -16.91 5.19 -18.00
C GLY A 50 -18.41 5.31 -18.26
N ILE A 51 -19.06 6.28 -17.61
CA ILE A 51 -20.44 6.68 -17.89
C ILE A 51 -20.69 6.88 -19.39
N ASN A 52 -21.87 6.49 -19.88
CA ASN A 52 -22.28 6.54 -21.29
C ASN A 52 -21.51 5.61 -22.25
N SER A 53 -20.60 4.77 -21.74
CA SER A 53 -19.99 3.71 -22.55
C SER A 53 -21.06 2.73 -23.05
N LYS A 54 -20.90 2.25 -24.28
CA LYS A 54 -21.87 1.34 -24.93
C LYS A 54 -21.85 -0.03 -24.25
N ILE A 55 -23.04 -0.60 -24.00
CA ILE A 55 -23.21 -2.01 -23.61
C ILE A 55 -24.01 -2.70 -24.73
N ARG A 56 -23.58 -3.90 -25.14
CA ARG A 56 -24.21 -4.69 -26.22
C ARG A 56 -24.49 -3.87 -27.50
N GLY A 57 -23.47 -3.15 -27.98
CA GLY A 57 -23.61 -2.34 -29.20
C GLY A 57 -24.48 -1.07 -29.05
N GLY A 58 -24.91 -0.73 -27.82
CA GLY A 58 -25.71 0.48 -27.54
C GLY A 58 -27.13 0.21 -27.07
N GLU A 59 -27.53 -1.06 -26.87
CA GLU A 59 -28.84 -1.42 -26.31
C GLU A 59 -29.04 -0.87 -24.89
N VAL A 60 -27.95 -0.73 -24.12
CA VAL A 60 -27.96 -0.20 -22.76
C VAL A 60 -26.82 0.81 -22.61
N GLN A 61 -27.08 1.90 -21.89
CA GLN A 61 -26.06 2.89 -21.51
C GLN A 61 -25.48 2.55 -20.15
N HIS A 62 -24.15 2.59 -20.04
CA HIS A 62 -23.46 2.41 -18.77
C HIS A 62 -23.69 3.61 -17.84
N THR A 63 -24.09 3.36 -16.59
CA THR A 63 -24.43 4.41 -15.60
C THR A 63 -23.24 4.96 -14.81
N GLY A 64 -22.02 4.65 -15.25
CA GLY A 64 -20.78 5.06 -14.59
C GLY A 64 -20.40 4.20 -13.39
N VAL A 65 -19.31 4.57 -12.72
CA VAL A 65 -18.74 3.78 -11.62
C VAL A 65 -19.50 3.95 -10.30
N VAL A 66 -20.12 5.11 -10.07
CA VAL A 66 -20.73 5.49 -8.78
C VAL A 66 -21.76 4.48 -8.26
N PRO A 67 -22.71 3.95 -9.06
CA PRO A 67 -23.68 2.96 -8.57
C PRO A 67 -23.02 1.66 -8.08
N PHE A 68 -21.95 1.20 -8.75
CA PHE A 68 -21.20 0.02 -8.32
C PHE A 68 -20.41 0.29 -7.03
N LEU A 69 -19.82 1.48 -6.89
CA LEU A 69 -19.15 1.88 -5.66
C LEU A 69 -20.11 1.96 -4.47
N LYS A 70 -21.35 2.43 -4.66
CA LYS A 70 -22.41 2.38 -3.64
C LYS A 70 -22.75 0.96 -3.21
N LYS A 71 -22.78 0.02 -4.15
CA LYS A 71 -22.98 -1.40 -3.85
C LYS A 71 -21.83 -1.93 -2.99
N PHE A 72 -20.58 -1.71 -3.39
CA PHE A 72 -19.42 -2.11 -2.61
C PHE A 72 -19.41 -1.44 -1.23
N GLU A 73 -19.79 -0.17 -1.11
CA GLU A 73 -19.92 0.54 0.16
C GLU A 73 -20.91 -0.16 1.10
N ALA A 74 -22.10 -0.50 0.61
CA ALA A 74 -23.12 -1.22 1.37
C ALA A 74 -22.60 -2.59 1.84
N THR A 75 -21.94 -3.34 0.96
CA THR A 75 -21.34 -4.64 1.28
C THR A 75 -20.23 -4.51 2.32
N VAL A 76 -19.33 -3.54 2.18
CA VAL A 76 -18.24 -3.28 3.16
C VAL A 76 -18.81 -2.92 4.54
N ARG A 77 -19.99 -2.30 4.60
CA ARG A 77 -20.65 -1.91 5.85
C ARG A 77 -21.63 -2.95 6.39
N CYS A 78 -21.87 -4.06 5.70
CA CYS A 78 -22.89 -5.04 6.09
C CYS A 78 -22.54 -5.79 7.39
N CYS A 79 -21.25 -5.88 7.74
CA CYS A 79 -20.79 -6.51 8.97
C CYS A 79 -19.94 -5.56 9.83
N THR A 80 -20.02 -5.73 11.16
CA THR A 80 -19.20 -4.97 12.11
C THR A 80 -18.12 -5.85 12.74
N GLN A 81 -16.88 -5.36 12.70
CA GLN A 81 -15.74 -5.94 13.40
C GLN A 81 -15.87 -5.68 14.90
N ASN A 82 -16.04 -6.76 15.67
CA ASN A 82 -16.19 -6.72 17.12
C ASN A 82 -17.32 -5.78 17.62
N GLY A 83 -18.35 -5.49 16.82
CA GLY A 83 -19.49 -4.65 17.22
C GLY A 83 -19.17 -3.16 17.43
N ILE A 84 -18.00 -2.66 16.99
CA ILE A 84 -17.63 -1.23 17.13
C ILE A 84 -17.07 -0.63 15.85
N ARG A 85 -16.28 -1.38 15.08
CA ARG A 85 -15.69 -0.86 13.83
C ARG A 85 -16.42 -1.51 12.65
N GLY A 86 -17.07 -0.73 11.80
CA GLY A 86 -17.56 -1.24 10.52
C GLY A 86 -16.39 -1.70 9.65
N GLY A 87 -16.64 -2.56 8.66
CA GLY A 87 -15.66 -2.84 7.62
C GLY A 87 -15.21 -1.55 6.91
N SER A 88 -14.00 -1.55 6.40
CA SER A 88 -13.41 -0.41 5.67
C SER A 88 -12.77 -0.92 4.38
N ALA A 89 -12.83 -0.10 3.34
CA ALA A 89 -12.15 -0.39 2.08
C ALA A 89 -11.58 0.87 1.43
N THR A 90 -10.54 0.65 0.63
CA THR A 90 -9.93 1.67 -0.25
C THR A 90 -10.10 1.25 -1.71
N VAL A 91 -10.61 2.14 -2.56
CA VAL A 91 -10.84 1.87 -3.99
C VAL A 91 -9.80 2.57 -4.85
N HIS A 92 -9.23 1.87 -5.84
CA HIS A 92 -8.16 2.36 -6.70
C HIS A 92 -8.67 2.74 -8.08
N PHE A 93 -8.22 3.89 -8.58
CA PHE A 93 -8.51 4.39 -9.92
C PHE A 93 -7.27 5.03 -10.57
N PRO A 94 -7.08 4.87 -11.89
CA PRO A 94 -6.07 5.63 -12.62
C PRO A 94 -6.44 7.11 -12.69
N ILE A 95 -5.45 8.00 -12.57
CA ILE A 95 -5.64 9.46 -12.69
C ILE A 95 -6.22 9.88 -14.05
N TRP A 96 -6.04 9.06 -15.10
CA TRP A 96 -6.55 9.30 -16.45
C TRP A 96 -7.95 8.73 -16.70
N HIS A 97 -8.62 8.18 -15.66
CA HIS A 97 -9.98 7.66 -15.82
C HIS A 97 -10.95 8.77 -16.25
N GLN A 98 -11.87 8.48 -17.19
CA GLN A 98 -12.84 9.45 -17.70
C GLN A 98 -13.67 10.14 -16.60
N GLU A 99 -13.99 9.41 -15.53
CA GLU A 99 -14.76 9.91 -14.39
C GLU A 99 -13.88 10.44 -13.23
N ILE A 100 -12.59 10.73 -13.45
CA ILE A 100 -11.65 11.07 -12.36
C ILE A 100 -12.13 12.27 -11.52
N GLU A 101 -12.64 13.34 -12.14
CA GLU A 101 -13.13 14.52 -11.43
C GLU A 101 -14.27 14.18 -10.45
N ASP A 102 -15.20 13.30 -10.87
CA ASP A 102 -16.28 12.83 -10.01
C ASP A 102 -15.75 11.90 -8.90
N ILE A 103 -14.75 11.06 -9.22
CA ILE A 103 -14.10 10.14 -8.28
C ILE A 103 -13.40 10.89 -7.14
N LEU A 104 -12.69 11.98 -7.45
CA LEU A 104 -11.95 12.78 -6.46
C LEU A 104 -12.87 13.31 -5.34
N VAL A 105 -14.10 13.69 -5.70
CA VAL A 105 -15.05 14.33 -4.78
C VAL A 105 -16.02 13.37 -4.11
N LEU A 106 -15.88 12.05 -4.28
CA LEU A 106 -16.83 11.05 -3.73
C LEU A 106 -16.95 11.08 -2.21
N LYS A 107 -15.88 11.50 -1.50
CA LYS A 107 -15.88 11.69 -0.05
C LYS A 107 -16.29 13.08 0.40
N ASN A 108 -16.37 14.05 -0.51
CA ASN A 108 -16.64 15.44 -0.15
C ASN A 108 -17.99 15.54 0.56
N ASN A 109 -18.03 16.28 1.67
CA ASN A 109 -19.25 16.46 2.45
C ASN A 109 -20.31 17.25 1.67
N LYS A 110 -19.90 18.15 0.76
CA LYS A 110 -20.78 18.86 -0.16
C LYS A 110 -21.14 17.95 -1.34
N GLY A 111 -22.42 17.86 -1.68
CA GLY A 111 -22.94 17.00 -2.76
C GLY A 111 -24.28 16.38 -2.39
N THR A 112 -24.88 15.62 -3.32
CA THR A 112 -26.09 14.84 -3.06
C THR A 112 -25.72 13.42 -2.63
N GLU A 113 -26.67 12.66 -2.09
CA GLU A 113 -26.40 11.26 -1.80
C GLU A 113 -26.14 10.48 -3.09
N ASP A 114 -26.81 10.80 -4.20
CA ASP A 114 -26.69 10.04 -5.45
C ASP A 114 -25.27 10.07 -6.04
N ASN A 115 -24.54 11.17 -5.87
CA ASN A 115 -23.19 11.34 -6.42
C ASN A 115 -22.06 11.22 -5.37
N ARG A 116 -22.32 10.59 -4.23
CA ARG A 116 -21.35 10.45 -3.13
C ARG A 116 -21.28 9.03 -2.60
N VAL A 117 -20.06 8.64 -2.19
CA VAL A 117 -19.74 7.33 -1.60
C VAL A 117 -18.68 7.55 -0.52
N ARG A 118 -19.13 8.09 0.63
CA ARG A 118 -18.25 8.71 1.64
C ARG A 118 -17.63 7.71 2.61
N LYS A 119 -18.16 6.50 2.69
CA LYS A 119 -17.73 5.47 3.65
C LYS A 119 -16.64 4.55 3.09
N LEU A 120 -16.25 4.74 1.83
CA LEU A 120 -15.04 4.16 1.22
C LEU A 120 -13.93 5.21 1.16
N ASP A 121 -12.69 4.79 1.32
CA ASP A 121 -11.51 5.61 1.03
C ASP A 121 -11.09 5.38 -0.44
N TYR A 122 -10.28 6.26 -1.01
CA TYR A 122 -9.87 6.16 -2.43
C TYR A 122 -8.37 6.33 -2.57
N SER A 123 -7.79 5.70 -3.60
CA SER A 123 -6.39 5.82 -3.97
C SER A 123 -6.27 6.11 -5.45
N ILE A 124 -5.57 7.18 -5.79
CA ILE A 124 -5.35 7.59 -7.18
C ILE A 124 -3.98 7.09 -7.63
N GLN A 125 -3.99 6.33 -8.71
CA GLN A 125 -2.81 5.74 -9.31
C GLN A 125 -2.21 6.72 -10.31
N ILE A 126 -0.92 7.00 -10.14
CA ILE A 126 -0.17 7.99 -10.90
C ILE A 126 1.13 7.36 -11.38
N SER A 127 1.58 7.74 -12.57
CA SER A 127 2.91 7.44 -13.10
C SER A 127 3.65 8.73 -13.45
N LYS A 128 4.96 8.62 -13.66
CA LYS A 128 5.85 9.71 -14.05
C LYS A 128 5.29 10.64 -15.13
N LEU A 129 4.63 10.12 -16.16
CA LEU A 129 4.05 10.92 -17.24
C LEU A 129 3.16 12.06 -16.71
N PHE A 130 2.29 11.76 -15.75
CA PHE A 130 1.32 12.73 -15.23
C PHE A 130 1.98 13.78 -14.34
N TYR A 131 3.02 13.40 -13.59
CA TYR A 131 3.88 14.33 -12.88
C TYR A 131 4.60 15.29 -13.84
N GLU A 132 5.13 14.79 -14.95
CA GLU A 132 5.76 15.64 -15.97
C GLU A 132 4.76 16.61 -16.60
N ARG A 133 3.53 16.14 -16.91
CA ARG A 133 2.45 17.02 -17.40
C ARG A 133 2.12 18.12 -16.38
N PHE A 134 2.05 17.79 -15.08
CA PHE A 134 1.82 18.75 -14.01
C PHE A 134 2.93 19.82 -13.96
N ILE A 135 4.20 19.40 -13.93
CA ILE A 135 5.36 20.30 -13.85
C ILE A 135 5.45 21.22 -15.06
N ARG A 136 5.17 20.71 -16.27
CA ARG A 136 5.23 21.46 -17.53
C ARG A 136 3.97 22.27 -17.84
N ASN A 137 2.96 22.20 -16.98
CA ASN A 137 1.65 22.82 -17.19
C ASN A 137 1.00 22.39 -18.53
N GLU A 138 1.03 21.08 -18.80
CA GLU A 138 0.41 20.46 -19.98
C GLU A 138 -0.98 19.90 -19.64
N GLU A 139 -1.67 19.36 -20.63
CA GLU A 139 -2.99 18.72 -20.46
C GLU A 139 -2.88 17.22 -20.18
N ILE A 140 -3.91 16.67 -19.54
CA ILE A 140 -4.14 15.24 -19.32
C ILE A 140 -5.41 14.84 -20.09
N SER A 141 -5.29 13.84 -20.97
CA SER A 141 -6.41 13.18 -21.63
C SER A 141 -7.06 12.11 -20.75
N LEU A 142 -8.37 12.22 -20.54
CA LEU A 142 -9.17 11.30 -19.76
C LEU A 142 -9.92 10.32 -20.68
N PHE A 143 -9.74 9.03 -20.43
CA PHE A 143 -10.28 7.95 -21.26
C PHE A 143 -11.15 7.00 -20.44
N SER A 144 -12.20 6.44 -21.05
CA SER A 144 -12.79 5.21 -20.52
C SER A 144 -11.87 4.04 -20.88
N PRO A 145 -11.50 3.17 -19.94
CA PRO A 145 -10.65 2.00 -20.22
C PRO A 145 -11.16 1.14 -21.39
N HIS A 146 -12.48 1.03 -21.56
CA HIS A 146 -13.12 0.29 -22.64
C HIS A 146 -12.81 0.84 -24.04
N SER A 147 -12.58 2.15 -24.17
CA SER A 147 -12.30 2.83 -25.44
C SER A 147 -10.83 2.78 -25.84
N VAL A 148 -9.94 2.34 -24.95
CA VAL A 148 -8.47 2.32 -25.14
C VAL A 148 -7.89 0.94 -24.77
N PRO A 149 -8.21 -0.13 -25.53
CA PRO A 149 -7.83 -1.50 -25.18
C PRO A 149 -6.32 -1.68 -24.99
N GLY A 150 -5.91 -2.27 -23.87
CA GLY A 150 -4.50 -2.46 -23.53
C GLY A 150 -3.83 -1.27 -22.86
N LEU A 151 -4.44 -0.07 -22.84
CA LEU A 151 -3.88 1.07 -22.09
C LEU A 151 -3.82 0.79 -20.59
N TYR A 152 -4.89 0.24 -20.03
CA TYR A 152 -4.94 -0.14 -18.61
C TYR A 152 -3.89 -1.20 -18.28
N ASP A 153 -3.72 -2.20 -19.15
CA ASP A 153 -2.74 -3.26 -18.94
C ASP A 153 -1.30 -2.75 -19.07
N ALA A 154 -1.05 -1.72 -19.88
CA ALA A 154 0.24 -1.07 -19.96
C ALA A 154 0.54 -0.15 -18.76
N PHE A 155 -0.48 0.33 -18.03
CA PHE A 155 -0.30 1.32 -16.97
C PHE A 155 0.59 0.79 -15.83
N GLY A 156 1.63 1.56 -15.49
CA GLY A 156 2.69 1.16 -14.58
C GLY A 156 3.88 0.43 -15.22
N THR A 157 3.89 0.26 -16.55
CA THR A 157 5.00 -0.33 -17.31
C THR A 157 5.66 0.69 -18.25
N ASP A 158 6.88 0.40 -18.72
CA ASP A 158 7.64 1.27 -19.64
C ASP A 158 6.90 1.58 -20.96
N GLY A 159 5.98 0.71 -21.40
CA GLY A 159 5.22 0.89 -22.63
C GLY A 159 4.00 1.80 -22.52
N PHE A 160 3.65 2.26 -21.31
CA PHE A 160 2.44 3.05 -21.08
C PHE A 160 2.46 4.39 -21.83
N ASP A 161 3.54 5.15 -21.70
CA ASP A 161 3.62 6.53 -22.20
C ASP A 161 3.43 6.60 -23.72
N GLU A 162 4.06 5.67 -24.46
CA GLU A 162 3.91 5.60 -25.92
C GLU A 162 2.46 5.28 -26.31
N LEU A 163 1.84 4.31 -25.63
CA LEU A 163 0.47 3.89 -25.92
C LEU A 163 -0.54 4.98 -25.56
N TYR A 164 -0.33 5.67 -24.44
CA TYR A 164 -1.14 6.79 -24.00
C TYR A 164 -1.11 7.92 -25.04
N VAL A 165 0.08 8.38 -25.44
CA VAL A 165 0.25 9.44 -26.44
C VAL A 165 -0.29 9.01 -27.81
N ARG A 166 -0.24 7.73 -28.15
CA ARG A 166 -0.86 7.20 -29.37
C ARG A 166 -2.38 7.39 -29.35
N TYR A 167 -3.04 7.07 -28.23
CA TYR A 167 -4.48 7.32 -28.08
C TYR A 167 -4.84 8.80 -28.01
N GLU A 168 -3.96 9.66 -27.50
CA GLU A 168 -4.12 11.12 -27.59
C GLU A 168 -4.07 11.64 -29.04
N ARG A 169 -3.48 10.90 -29.99
CA ARG A 169 -3.43 11.31 -31.41
C ARG A 169 -4.58 10.77 -32.23
N ASP A 170 -5.30 9.77 -31.73
CA ASP A 170 -6.44 9.18 -32.42
C ASP A 170 -7.71 10.01 -32.17
N GLU A 171 -8.14 10.77 -33.18
CA GLU A 171 -9.34 11.60 -33.12
C GLU A 171 -10.65 10.79 -33.08
N SER A 172 -10.61 9.49 -33.39
CA SER A 172 -11.79 8.63 -33.36
C SER A 172 -12.18 8.15 -31.96
N ILE A 173 -11.27 8.29 -30.99
CA ILE A 173 -11.45 7.82 -29.62
C ILE A 173 -12.07 8.94 -28.76
N PRO A 174 -13.24 8.70 -28.14
CA PRO A 174 -13.82 9.66 -27.22
C PRO A 174 -12.90 9.93 -26.03
N ARG A 175 -12.60 11.21 -25.79
CA ARG A 175 -11.82 11.66 -24.63
C ARG A 175 -12.27 13.03 -24.15
N LYS A 176 -11.96 13.33 -22.89
CA LYS A 176 -11.97 14.68 -22.32
C LYS A 176 -10.53 15.11 -22.06
N THR A 177 -10.20 16.39 -22.10
CA THR A 177 -8.91 16.90 -21.63
C THR A 177 -9.11 17.84 -20.43
N ILE A 178 -8.14 17.88 -19.54
CA ILE A 178 -8.10 18.76 -18.37
C ILE A 178 -6.65 19.24 -18.15
N GLY A 179 -6.48 20.46 -17.64
CA GLY A 179 -5.14 20.96 -17.29
C GLY A 179 -4.53 20.11 -16.18
N ALA A 180 -3.26 19.71 -16.32
CA ALA A 180 -2.62 18.87 -15.31
C ALA A 180 -2.50 19.59 -13.95
N GLN A 181 -2.22 20.89 -13.95
CA GLN A 181 -2.22 21.69 -12.72
C GLN A 181 -3.59 21.72 -12.05
N GLU A 182 -4.66 21.93 -12.82
CA GLU A 182 -6.04 21.90 -12.30
C GLU A 182 -6.34 20.55 -11.63
N LEU A 183 -6.11 19.43 -12.32
CA LEU A 183 -6.41 18.10 -11.80
C LEU A 183 -5.61 17.75 -10.54
N PHE A 184 -4.31 18.06 -10.50
CA PHE A 184 -3.48 17.80 -9.31
C PHE A 184 -3.85 18.71 -8.13
N LEU A 185 -4.22 19.97 -8.38
CA LEU A 185 -4.66 20.87 -7.31
C LEU A 185 -5.99 20.40 -6.71
N ASP A 186 -6.91 19.90 -7.53
CA ASP A 186 -8.18 19.31 -7.06
C ASP A 186 -7.94 18.02 -6.26
N LEU A 187 -7.05 17.15 -6.72
CA LEU A 187 -6.60 15.96 -5.99
C LEU A 187 -6.04 16.34 -4.61
N LEU A 188 -5.11 17.29 -4.56
CA LEU A 188 -4.48 17.73 -3.31
C LEU A 188 -5.48 18.40 -2.36
N LYS A 189 -6.42 19.16 -2.89
CA LYS A 189 -7.50 19.78 -2.12
C LYS A 189 -8.39 18.72 -1.46
N GLU A 190 -8.91 17.76 -2.22
CA GLU A 190 -9.76 16.69 -1.66
C GLU A 190 -8.97 15.80 -0.68
N ARG A 191 -7.67 15.57 -0.96
CA ARG A 191 -6.76 14.89 -0.02
C ARG A 191 -6.61 15.66 1.29
N ALA A 192 -6.43 16.98 1.24
CA ALA A 192 -6.30 17.81 2.45
C ALA A 192 -7.61 17.91 3.23
N GLU A 193 -8.75 18.13 2.55
CA GLU A 193 -10.06 18.27 3.19
C GLU A 193 -10.54 16.98 3.88
N THR A 194 -10.23 15.82 3.29
CA THR A 194 -10.73 14.53 3.79
C THR A 194 -9.70 13.71 4.55
N GLY A 195 -8.41 13.88 4.26
CA GLY A 195 -7.31 13.04 4.75
C GLY A 195 -7.37 11.57 4.26
N ARG A 196 -8.22 11.27 3.27
CA ARG A 196 -8.61 9.90 2.87
C ARG A 196 -8.65 9.68 1.36
N LEU A 197 -7.93 10.53 0.64
CA LEU A 197 -7.59 10.36 -0.77
C LEU A 197 -6.08 10.05 -0.85
N TYR A 198 -5.77 8.79 -1.14
CA TYR A 198 -4.41 8.25 -1.19
C TYR A 198 -3.82 8.33 -2.59
N ILE A 199 -2.52 8.10 -2.66
CA ILE A 199 -1.75 8.18 -3.91
C ILE A 199 -0.90 6.92 -4.00
N MET A 200 -0.90 6.31 -5.18
CA MET A 200 -0.12 5.13 -5.50
C MET A 200 0.71 5.40 -6.75
N ASN A 201 2.03 5.47 -6.58
CA ASN A 201 2.97 5.59 -7.70
C ASN A 201 3.13 4.23 -8.37
N ILE A 202 2.32 3.96 -9.39
CA ILE A 202 2.13 2.62 -9.94
C ILE A 202 3.34 2.13 -10.74
N ASP A 203 4.09 3.04 -11.34
CA ASP A 203 5.38 2.76 -11.98
C ASP A 203 6.45 2.36 -10.96
N HIS A 204 6.56 3.05 -9.83
CA HIS A 204 7.43 2.64 -8.72
C HIS A 204 7.03 1.26 -8.17
N CYS A 205 5.73 0.98 -8.01
CA CYS A 205 5.22 -0.31 -7.54
C CYS A 205 5.54 -1.49 -8.48
N ASN A 206 5.93 -1.25 -9.73
CA ASN A 206 6.28 -2.28 -10.70
C ASN A 206 7.79 -2.32 -11.00
N SER A 207 8.44 -1.18 -11.12
CA SER A 207 9.90 -1.08 -11.29
C SER A 207 10.66 -1.58 -10.05
N HIS A 208 10.21 -1.22 -8.84
CA HIS A 208 10.81 -1.64 -7.58
C HIS A 208 9.79 -2.43 -6.73
N SER A 209 9.82 -3.74 -6.89
CA SER A 209 8.90 -4.70 -6.26
C SER A 209 9.51 -6.09 -6.29
N SER A 210 8.96 -7.04 -5.54
CA SER A 210 9.43 -8.43 -5.60
C SER A 210 8.93 -9.20 -6.83
N PHE A 211 8.07 -8.64 -7.69
CA PHE A 211 7.33 -9.40 -8.69
C PHE A 211 7.81 -9.16 -10.14
N MET A 212 7.76 -10.23 -10.94
CA MET A 212 7.74 -10.12 -12.41
C MET A 212 6.30 -9.93 -12.93
N ASP A 213 5.32 -10.44 -12.18
CA ASP A 213 3.91 -10.14 -12.42
C ASP A 213 3.58 -8.69 -12.05
N LYS A 214 2.68 -8.07 -12.81
CA LYS A 214 2.30 -6.67 -12.58
C LYS A 214 1.49 -6.51 -11.29
N VAL A 215 1.80 -5.46 -10.53
CA VAL A 215 1.00 -4.99 -9.40
C VAL A 215 0.08 -3.87 -9.88
N GLU A 216 -1.21 -4.02 -9.64
CA GLU A 216 -2.24 -3.09 -10.14
C GLU A 216 -2.97 -2.32 -9.06
N MET A 217 -2.74 -2.59 -7.77
CA MET A 217 -3.47 -1.95 -6.68
C MET A 217 -2.75 -2.11 -5.34
N SER A 218 -3.30 -1.47 -4.31
CA SER A 218 -2.91 -1.70 -2.92
C SER A 218 -4.08 -2.16 -2.03
N ASN A 219 -3.82 -2.37 -0.74
CA ASN A 219 -4.85 -2.66 0.27
C ASN A 219 -5.43 -1.37 0.88
N LEU A 220 -6.28 -1.56 1.89
CA LEU A 220 -6.89 -0.51 2.71
C LEU A 220 -5.87 0.55 3.19
N CYS A 221 -4.70 0.14 3.66
CA CYS A 221 -3.73 1.03 4.31
C CYS A 221 -2.52 1.41 3.44
N GLN A 222 -2.52 1.04 2.15
CA GLN A 222 -1.51 1.43 1.15
C GLN A 222 -0.11 0.82 1.33
N GLU A 223 0.06 -0.22 2.15
CA GLU A 223 1.34 -0.91 2.36
C GLU A 223 1.50 -2.22 1.58
N ILE A 224 0.41 -2.79 1.08
CA ILE A 224 0.43 -4.11 0.42
C ILE A 224 0.33 -3.93 -1.08
N THR A 225 1.28 -4.47 -1.82
CA THR A 225 1.39 -4.33 -3.28
C THR A 225 1.62 -5.71 -3.89
N LEU A 226 0.54 -6.48 -4.00
CA LEU A 226 0.55 -7.86 -4.47
C LEU A 226 -0.17 -7.98 -5.82
N PRO A 227 0.26 -8.88 -6.72
CA PRO A 227 -0.47 -9.18 -7.94
C PRO A 227 -1.89 -9.68 -7.65
N THR A 228 -2.81 -9.25 -8.49
CA THR A 228 -4.21 -9.67 -8.50
C THR A 228 -4.63 -10.04 -9.92
N LYS A 229 -5.70 -10.83 -10.04
CA LYS A 229 -6.36 -11.10 -11.31
C LYS A 229 -7.86 -11.17 -11.06
N PRO A 230 -8.68 -10.44 -11.82
CA PRO A 230 -10.12 -10.45 -11.59
C PRO A 230 -10.72 -11.85 -11.66
N ILE A 231 -11.71 -12.10 -10.81
CA ILE A 231 -12.51 -13.32 -10.84
C ILE A 231 -13.76 -13.09 -11.69
N GLN A 232 -14.21 -14.09 -12.44
CA GLN A 232 -15.49 -14.06 -13.15
C GLN A 232 -16.60 -14.81 -12.39
N HIS A 233 -16.23 -15.68 -11.45
CA HIS A 233 -17.14 -16.39 -10.56
C HIS A 233 -16.51 -16.53 -9.16
N ILE A 234 -17.30 -16.70 -8.10
CA ILE A 234 -16.76 -16.86 -6.74
C ILE A 234 -15.87 -18.10 -6.57
N ASP A 235 -16.08 -19.09 -7.42
CA ASP A 235 -15.33 -20.36 -7.47
C ASP A 235 -14.31 -20.40 -8.62
N ASP A 236 -14.04 -19.26 -9.26
CA ASP A 236 -13.08 -19.14 -10.36
C ASP A 236 -11.66 -19.55 -9.90
N PRO A 237 -11.07 -20.62 -10.46
CA PRO A 237 -9.73 -21.06 -10.09
C PRO A 237 -8.62 -20.26 -10.79
N ASP A 238 -8.95 -19.50 -11.83
CA ASP A 238 -7.99 -18.78 -12.67
C ASP A 238 -7.82 -17.32 -12.24
N GLY A 239 -8.71 -16.80 -11.40
CA GLY A 239 -8.56 -15.49 -10.77
C GLY A 239 -7.62 -15.51 -9.56
N GLU A 240 -7.21 -14.34 -9.11
CA GLU A 240 -6.23 -14.18 -8.04
C GLU A 240 -6.63 -13.04 -7.08
N ILE A 241 -6.97 -13.42 -5.84
CA ILE A 241 -7.25 -12.51 -4.73
C ILE A 241 -6.05 -12.57 -3.78
N ALA A 242 -5.40 -11.43 -3.54
CA ALA A 242 -4.23 -11.38 -2.68
C ALA A 242 -4.62 -11.21 -1.20
N LEU A 243 -3.91 -11.91 -0.32
CA LEU A 243 -4.09 -11.84 1.13
C LEU A 243 -2.86 -11.31 1.83
N CYS A 244 -3.11 -10.59 2.91
CA CYS A 244 -2.09 -9.94 3.70
C CYS A 244 -1.90 -10.66 5.05
N ILE A 245 -0.72 -11.27 5.22
CA ILE A 245 -0.30 -11.99 6.44
C ILE A 245 0.84 -11.23 7.08
N LEU A 246 0.56 -10.64 8.25
CA LEU A 246 1.41 -9.60 8.83
C LEU A 246 2.06 -10.01 10.15
N SER A 247 3.25 -9.47 10.37
CA SER A 247 3.90 -9.37 11.67
C SER A 247 4.69 -8.06 11.75
N ALA A 248 5.21 -7.74 12.93
CA ALA A 248 6.15 -6.64 13.07
C ALA A 248 7.19 -6.89 14.16
N VAL A 249 8.43 -6.46 13.90
CA VAL A 249 9.51 -6.48 14.89
C VAL A 249 9.53 -5.15 15.67
N ASN A 250 9.72 -5.20 16.99
CA ASN A 250 9.84 -4.00 17.80
C ASN A 250 11.29 -3.49 17.81
N VAL A 251 11.62 -2.60 16.87
CA VAL A 251 12.99 -2.10 16.69
C VAL A 251 13.45 -1.21 17.84
N GLY A 252 12.52 -0.54 18.53
CA GLY A 252 12.82 0.27 19.71
C GLY A 252 13.38 -0.54 20.90
N LYS A 253 13.29 -1.88 20.87
CA LYS A 253 13.85 -2.77 21.90
C LYS A 253 15.15 -3.47 21.50
N LEU A 254 15.59 -3.33 20.25
CA LEU A 254 16.85 -3.95 19.79
C LEU A 254 18.03 -3.34 20.53
N LYS A 255 19.03 -4.15 20.89
CA LYS A 255 20.32 -3.69 21.38
C LYS A 255 21.33 -3.62 20.23
N SER A 256 21.30 -4.58 19.31
CA SER A 256 22.04 -4.56 18.05
C SER A 256 21.18 -5.07 16.89
N ASN A 257 21.61 -4.76 15.66
CA ASN A 257 20.93 -5.27 14.46
C ASN A 257 21.10 -6.78 14.28
N ASP A 258 22.10 -7.41 14.91
CA ASP A 258 22.31 -8.87 14.84
C ASP A 258 21.15 -9.66 15.45
N GLU A 259 20.41 -9.10 16.40
CA GLU A 259 19.22 -9.73 16.98
C GLU A 259 18.14 -9.98 15.91
N LEU A 260 18.13 -9.21 14.81
CA LEU A 260 17.18 -9.34 13.72
C LEU A 260 17.30 -10.69 13.00
N GLU A 261 18.46 -11.36 13.02
CA GLU A 261 18.62 -12.71 12.45
C GLU A 261 17.55 -13.67 12.99
N SER A 262 17.52 -13.81 14.30
CA SER A 262 16.59 -14.74 14.97
C SER A 262 15.13 -14.25 14.89
N LEU A 263 14.90 -12.95 14.98
CA LEU A 263 13.55 -12.36 14.98
C LEU A 263 12.89 -12.47 13.60
N CYS A 264 13.66 -12.26 12.53
CA CYS A 264 13.19 -12.42 11.15
C CYS A 264 12.92 -13.90 10.84
N ASP A 265 13.83 -14.82 11.23
CA ASP A 265 13.62 -16.25 11.03
C ASP A 265 12.34 -16.76 11.73
N LEU A 266 12.15 -16.40 13.01
CA LEU A 266 10.94 -16.75 13.74
C LEU A 266 9.68 -16.15 13.11
N SER A 267 9.74 -14.90 12.64
CA SER A 267 8.60 -14.24 12.00
C SER A 267 8.22 -14.93 10.69
N VAL A 268 9.18 -15.19 9.81
CA VAL A 268 8.95 -15.85 8.51
C VAL A 268 8.38 -17.25 8.72
N ARG A 269 9.00 -18.07 9.59
CA ARG A 269 8.52 -19.44 9.87
C ARG A 269 7.11 -19.44 10.44
N SER A 270 6.83 -18.57 11.42
CA SER A 270 5.52 -18.52 12.07
C SER A 270 4.40 -18.12 11.11
N LEU A 271 4.67 -17.16 10.23
CA LEU A 271 3.71 -16.71 9.24
C LEU A 271 3.55 -17.71 8.08
N ASP A 272 4.63 -18.39 7.68
CA ASP A 272 4.58 -19.44 6.66
C ASP A 272 3.67 -20.60 7.09
N GLU A 273 3.78 -21.04 8.34
CA GLU A 273 2.86 -22.05 8.91
C GLU A 273 1.40 -21.58 8.94
N LEU A 274 1.18 -20.29 9.15
CA LEU A 274 -0.16 -19.72 9.23
C LEU A 274 -0.91 -19.85 7.89
N ILE A 275 -0.20 -19.83 6.76
CA ILE A 275 -0.77 -20.02 5.42
C ILE A 275 -1.44 -21.39 5.30
N ASP A 276 -0.79 -22.43 5.82
CA ASP A 276 -1.32 -23.80 5.73
C ASP A 276 -2.37 -24.08 6.81
N PHE A 277 -2.26 -23.42 7.96
CA PHE A 277 -3.18 -23.56 9.08
C PHE A 277 -4.52 -22.83 8.87
N GLN A 278 -4.54 -21.74 8.11
CA GLN A 278 -5.75 -20.95 7.90
C GLN A 278 -6.71 -21.57 6.86
N GLY A 279 -7.99 -21.21 6.95
CA GLY A 279 -9.04 -21.51 5.99
C GLY A 279 -9.34 -20.31 5.10
N TYR A 280 -9.86 -20.59 3.92
CA TYR A 280 -10.06 -19.61 2.85
C TYR A 280 -11.52 -19.63 2.39
N PRO A 281 -12.26 -18.52 2.51
CA PRO A 281 -13.67 -18.47 2.10
C PRO A 281 -13.87 -18.35 0.58
N VAL A 282 -12.81 -18.09 -0.19
CA VAL A 282 -12.85 -17.90 -1.66
C VAL A 282 -11.70 -18.69 -2.28
N LYS A 283 -11.98 -19.43 -3.36
CA LYS A 283 -11.02 -20.37 -3.94
C LYS A 283 -9.82 -19.69 -4.59
N ALA A 284 -10.04 -18.63 -5.36
CA ALA A 284 -8.99 -17.80 -5.95
C ALA A 284 -7.96 -17.32 -4.90
N ALA A 285 -8.44 -16.92 -3.71
CA ALA A 285 -7.57 -16.48 -2.63
C ALA A 285 -6.75 -17.62 -2.01
N GLU A 286 -7.33 -18.82 -1.90
CA GLU A 286 -6.59 -20.01 -1.43
C GLU A 286 -5.45 -20.36 -2.38
N ILE A 287 -5.75 -20.47 -3.67
CA ILE A 287 -4.79 -20.84 -4.71
C ILE A 287 -3.64 -19.83 -4.73
N ALA A 288 -3.96 -18.54 -4.85
CA ALA A 288 -2.98 -17.46 -4.87
C ALA A 288 -2.10 -17.44 -3.62
N THR A 289 -2.72 -17.51 -2.43
CA THR A 289 -1.96 -17.46 -1.16
C THR A 289 -1.04 -18.66 -0.99
N ARG A 290 -1.47 -19.87 -1.38
CA ARG A 290 -0.64 -21.07 -1.30
C ARG A 290 0.50 -21.06 -2.33
N ALA A 291 0.26 -20.53 -3.53
CA ALA A 291 1.25 -20.51 -4.61
C ALA A 291 2.33 -19.44 -4.40
N ARG A 292 1.97 -18.24 -3.92
CA ARG A 292 2.90 -17.13 -3.65
C ARG A 292 3.48 -17.13 -2.25
N ARG A 293 2.66 -17.51 -1.26
CA ARG A 293 3.02 -17.47 0.16
C ARG A 293 3.51 -16.10 0.64
N SER A 294 2.93 -15.03 0.09
CA SER A 294 3.30 -13.64 0.38
C SER A 294 3.13 -13.27 1.85
N LEU A 295 4.17 -12.67 2.42
CA LEU A 295 4.20 -12.15 3.79
C LEU A 295 4.41 -10.64 3.78
N GLY A 296 4.06 -9.99 4.90
CA GLY A 296 4.34 -8.58 5.16
C GLY A 296 4.83 -8.37 6.60
N VAL A 297 6.14 -8.39 6.80
CA VAL A 297 6.77 -8.11 8.09
C VAL A 297 7.27 -6.66 8.08
N GLY A 298 6.74 -5.85 8.98
CA GLY A 298 7.19 -4.47 9.19
C GLY A 298 7.96 -4.33 10.51
N PHE A 299 8.14 -3.09 10.94
CA PHE A 299 8.57 -2.83 12.31
C PHE A 299 7.75 -1.74 13.01
N ILE A 300 7.81 -1.78 14.34
CA ILE A 300 7.19 -0.80 15.23
C ILE A 300 8.25 -0.22 16.16
N GLY A 301 7.99 0.98 16.68
CA GLY A 301 8.91 1.60 17.63
C GLY A 301 10.05 2.39 16.99
N LEU A 302 9.95 2.82 15.72
CA LEU A 302 11.02 3.56 15.07
C LEU A 302 11.34 4.87 15.80
N ALA A 303 10.32 5.65 16.18
CA ALA A 303 10.54 6.88 16.94
C ALA A 303 11.30 6.63 18.26
N HIS A 304 11.03 5.50 18.94
CA HIS A 304 11.79 5.11 20.13
C HIS A 304 13.22 4.68 19.78
N TYR A 305 13.41 3.98 18.67
CA TYR A 305 14.74 3.61 18.16
C TYR A 305 15.60 4.84 17.86
N LEU A 306 15.06 5.84 17.15
CA LEU A 306 15.75 7.10 16.87
C LEU A 306 16.08 7.86 18.17
N ALA A 307 15.10 8.02 19.07
CA ALA A 307 15.32 8.71 20.35
C ALA A 307 16.40 8.04 21.22
N LYS A 308 16.48 6.70 21.22
CA LYS A 308 17.52 5.94 21.95
C LYS A 308 18.92 6.18 21.39
N ASN A 309 19.02 6.47 20.10
CA ASN A 309 20.28 6.79 19.43
C ASN A 309 20.56 8.30 19.39
N GLY A 310 19.67 9.14 19.94
CA GLY A 310 19.86 10.59 20.00
C GLY A 310 19.59 11.33 18.69
N GLU A 311 18.91 10.68 17.74
CA GLU A 311 18.61 11.22 16.41
C GLU A 311 17.13 11.57 16.28
N HIS A 312 16.84 12.60 15.47
CA HIS A 312 15.50 13.08 15.12
C HIS A 312 15.21 12.82 13.63
N TYR A 313 13.94 12.84 13.22
CA TYR A 313 13.54 12.43 11.86
C TYR A 313 14.21 13.21 10.71
N ASP A 314 14.59 14.48 10.93
CA ASP A 314 15.25 15.31 9.91
C ASP A 314 16.79 15.29 10.01
N ASP A 315 17.35 14.54 10.97
CA ASP A 315 18.79 14.44 11.12
C ASP A 315 19.37 13.48 10.07
N PRO A 316 20.46 13.84 9.37
CA PRO A 316 21.14 12.91 8.45
C PRO A 316 21.60 11.62 9.13
N GLY A 317 21.92 11.68 10.43
CA GLY A 317 22.24 10.53 11.25
C GLY A 317 21.07 9.55 11.38
N ALA A 318 19.83 10.04 11.50
CA ALA A 318 18.63 9.21 11.46
C ALA A 318 18.47 8.47 10.14
N TRP A 319 18.71 9.13 9.01
CA TRP A 319 18.61 8.50 7.69
C TRP A 319 19.65 7.39 7.52
N LYS A 320 20.88 7.60 8.01
CA LYS A 320 21.90 6.54 8.04
C LYS A 320 21.54 5.39 8.97
N LEU A 321 21.03 5.67 10.17
CA LEU A 321 20.58 4.62 11.09
C LEU A 321 19.45 3.79 10.50
N VAL A 322 18.49 4.43 9.83
CA VAL A 322 17.38 3.74 9.16
C VAL A 322 17.85 2.93 7.97
N HIS A 323 18.81 3.44 7.18
CA HIS A 323 19.43 2.65 6.11
C HIS A 323 20.02 1.35 6.67
N ASP A 324 20.87 1.45 7.70
CA ASP A 324 21.56 0.30 8.29
C ASP A 324 20.60 -0.69 8.99
N LEU A 325 19.56 -0.18 9.64
CA LEU A 325 18.50 -0.99 10.24
C LEU A 325 17.71 -1.75 9.18
N THR A 326 17.30 -1.04 8.12
CA THR A 326 16.41 -1.58 7.08
C THR A 326 17.15 -2.55 6.15
N GLU A 327 18.44 -2.29 5.87
CA GLU A 327 19.32 -3.24 5.20
C GLU A 327 19.40 -4.56 5.97
N ALA A 328 19.73 -4.50 7.26
CA ALA A 328 19.82 -5.67 8.12
C ALA A 328 18.50 -6.45 8.18
N PHE A 329 17.40 -5.71 8.36
CA PHE A 329 16.06 -6.28 8.42
C PHE A 329 15.71 -7.05 7.16
N GLN A 330 15.87 -6.44 5.98
CA GLN A 330 15.54 -7.10 4.72
C GLN A 330 16.50 -8.25 4.40
N TYR A 331 17.81 -8.07 4.61
CA TYR A 331 18.80 -9.12 4.41
C TYR A 331 18.45 -10.39 5.21
N TYR A 332 18.10 -10.22 6.49
CA TYR A 332 17.74 -11.35 7.35
C TYR A 332 16.38 -11.95 7.03
N LEU A 333 15.40 -11.18 6.57
CA LEU A 333 14.14 -11.73 6.04
C LEU A 333 14.39 -12.59 4.78
N ILE A 334 15.19 -12.11 3.82
CA ILE A 334 15.49 -12.85 2.59
C ILE A 334 16.26 -14.13 2.93
N ARG A 335 17.24 -14.05 3.83
CA ARG A 335 17.96 -15.23 4.30
C ARG A 335 17.03 -16.25 4.98
N ALA A 336 16.06 -15.80 5.77
CA ALA A 336 15.09 -16.68 6.42
C ALA A 336 14.20 -17.42 5.40
N THR A 337 13.67 -16.75 4.38
CA THR A 337 12.85 -17.42 3.35
C THR A 337 13.65 -18.39 2.50
N VAL A 338 14.92 -18.08 2.20
CA VAL A 338 15.81 -18.99 1.47
C VAL A 338 16.15 -20.22 2.31
N ASN A 339 16.43 -20.04 3.61
CA ASN A 339 16.66 -21.17 4.52
C ASN A 339 15.41 -22.05 4.63
N LEU A 340 14.23 -21.44 4.72
CA LEU A 340 12.97 -22.19 4.75
C LEU A 340 12.69 -22.90 3.41
N ALA A 341 13.11 -22.33 2.28
CA ALA A 341 13.04 -22.97 0.96
C ALA A 341 13.97 -24.20 0.87
N LYS A 342 15.17 -24.16 1.47
CA LYS A 342 16.05 -25.35 1.57
C LYS A 342 15.38 -26.49 2.34
N GLU A 343 14.63 -26.15 3.39
CA GLU A 343 13.99 -27.13 4.26
C GLU A 343 12.68 -27.70 3.68
N LYS A 344 11.86 -26.86 3.03
CA LYS A 344 10.49 -27.18 2.63
C LYS A 344 10.18 -27.04 1.14
N GLY A 345 11.18 -26.63 0.35
CA GLY A 345 11.00 -26.22 -1.04
C GLY A 345 10.52 -24.76 -1.17
N ALA A 346 10.94 -24.11 -2.25
CA ALA A 346 10.46 -22.80 -2.66
C ALA A 346 8.93 -22.80 -2.88
N CYS A 347 8.30 -21.62 -2.85
CA CYS A 347 6.90 -21.51 -3.27
C CYS A 347 6.75 -21.78 -4.76
N GLU A 348 5.56 -22.21 -5.17
CA GLU A 348 5.24 -22.56 -6.55
C GLU A 348 5.55 -21.42 -7.52
N TYR A 349 5.27 -20.19 -7.12
CA TYR A 349 5.50 -18.99 -7.94
C TYR A 349 6.82 -18.28 -7.63
N SER A 350 7.81 -18.97 -7.05
CA SER A 350 9.14 -18.40 -6.81
C SER A 350 9.76 -17.87 -8.12
N ASN A 351 9.59 -18.55 -9.25
CA ASN A 351 10.10 -18.12 -10.56
C ASN A 351 9.40 -16.87 -11.14
N ARG A 352 8.22 -16.51 -10.63
CA ARG A 352 7.46 -15.30 -11.01
C ARG A 352 7.87 -14.07 -10.18
N THR A 353 8.93 -14.19 -9.38
CA THR A 353 9.48 -13.10 -8.56
C THR A 353 10.83 -12.63 -9.10
N LYS A 354 11.18 -11.37 -8.85
CA LYS A 354 12.53 -10.84 -9.08
C LYS A 354 13.57 -11.66 -8.31
N TYR A 355 13.25 -12.08 -7.09
CA TYR A 355 14.08 -13.00 -6.30
C TYR A 355 14.42 -14.27 -7.06
N GLY A 356 13.42 -15.01 -7.58
CA GLY A 356 13.66 -16.24 -8.33
C GLY A 356 14.52 -16.08 -9.59
N ASN A 357 14.71 -14.85 -10.05
CA ASN A 357 15.58 -14.48 -11.18
C ASN A 357 16.91 -13.84 -10.71
N GLY A 358 17.22 -13.92 -9.41
CA GLY A 358 18.46 -13.38 -8.83
C GLY A 358 18.50 -11.86 -8.74
N ILE A 359 17.36 -11.18 -8.87
CA ILE A 359 17.24 -9.72 -8.74
C ILE A 359 16.76 -9.41 -7.31
N LEU A 360 17.51 -8.56 -6.60
CA LEU A 360 17.28 -8.18 -5.21
C LEU A 360 16.83 -6.71 -5.12
N PRO A 361 16.25 -6.27 -3.98
CA PRO A 361 15.82 -4.87 -3.81
C PRO A 361 16.95 -3.86 -4.06
N ILE A 362 18.19 -4.21 -3.69
CA ILE A 362 19.38 -3.37 -3.90
C ILE A 362 19.70 -3.08 -5.37
N ASP A 363 19.12 -3.82 -6.31
CA ASP A 363 19.36 -3.63 -7.75
C ASP A 363 18.36 -2.66 -8.40
N THR A 364 17.16 -2.52 -7.81
CA THR A 364 16.00 -1.88 -8.48
C THR A 364 15.48 -0.63 -7.80
N TYR A 365 16.03 -0.25 -6.64
CA TYR A 365 15.61 0.97 -5.93
C TYR A 365 15.86 2.24 -6.76
N LYS A 366 15.09 3.30 -6.48
CA LYS A 366 15.25 4.63 -7.10
C LYS A 366 16.59 5.25 -6.68
N LYS A 367 17.49 5.46 -7.64
CA LYS A 367 18.89 5.87 -7.37
C LYS A 367 19.05 7.22 -6.69
N ASP A 368 18.09 8.13 -6.82
CA ASP A 368 18.09 9.45 -6.18
C ASP A 368 18.12 9.37 -4.65
N VAL A 369 17.73 8.21 -4.06
CA VAL A 369 17.87 7.95 -2.62
C VAL A 369 19.35 8.00 -2.18
N ASP A 370 20.31 7.76 -3.08
CA ASP A 370 21.74 7.83 -2.78
C ASP A 370 22.20 9.28 -2.50
N GLU A 371 21.42 10.29 -2.90
CA GLU A 371 21.65 11.70 -2.52
C GLU A 371 21.26 11.98 -1.06
N ILE A 372 20.41 11.14 -0.47
CA ILE A 372 19.98 11.22 0.93
C ILE A 372 20.97 10.46 1.83
N VAL A 373 21.32 9.24 1.43
CA VAL A 373 22.26 8.37 2.16
C VAL A 373 23.05 7.50 1.17
N PRO A 374 24.40 7.51 1.22
CA PRO A 374 25.21 6.65 0.35
C PRO A 374 24.88 5.17 0.52
N ASN A 375 24.86 4.42 -0.60
CA ASN A 375 24.56 2.98 -0.63
C ASN A 375 25.74 2.10 -0.16
N GLU A 376 26.19 2.30 1.07
CA GLU A 376 27.23 1.48 1.70
C GLU A 376 26.61 0.28 2.41
N LEU A 377 26.55 -0.85 1.71
CA LEU A 377 25.99 -2.11 2.21
C LEU A 377 26.94 -2.83 3.17
N LYS A 378 26.42 -3.34 4.28
CA LYS A 378 27.17 -4.03 5.34
C LYS A 378 27.10 -5.56 5.27
N TYR A 379 26.15 -6.11 4.51
CA TYR A 379 25.91 -7.55 4.42
C TYR A 379 26.36 -8.13 3.08
N ASP A 380 26.62 -9.45 3.04
CA ASP A 380 27.05 -10.16 1.84
C ASP A 380 25.85 -10.51 0.94
N TRP A 381 25.35 -9.50 0.24
CA TRP A 381 24.22 -9.61 -0.67
C TRP A 381 24.49 -10.54 -1.86
N GLU A 382 25.75 -10.66 -2.30
CA GLU A 382 26.08 -11.51 -3.45
C GLU A 382 26.06 -13.00 -3.08
N SER A 383 26.57 -13.38 -1.91
CA SER A 383 26.38 -14.74 -1.40
C SER A 383 24.91 -15.07 -1.20
N LEU A 384 24.12 -14.12 -0.67
CA LEU A 384 22.68 -14.30 -0.53
C LEU A 384 21.99 -14.45 -1.90
N ARG A 385 22.36 -13.66 -2.90
CA ARG A 385 21.87 -13.76 -4.30
C ARG A 385 22.09 -15.16 -4.87
N GLN A 386 23.28 -15.73 -4.69
CA GLN A 386 23.59 -17.09 -5.16
C GLN A 386 22.71 -18.13 -4.47
N GLN A 387 22.45 -17.98 -3.17
CA GLN A 387 21.55 -18.87 -2.46
C GLN A 387 20.09 -18.73 -2.92
N VAL A 388 19.62 -17.50 -3.17
CA VAL A 388 18.29 -17.25 -3.73
C VAL A 388 18.16 -17.93 -5.11
N LEU A 389 19.16 -17.80 -5.99
CA LEU A 389 19.17 -18.46 -7.30
C LEU A 389 19.18 -19.99 -7.19
N GLN A 390 19.95 -20.52 -6.24
CA GLN A 390 20.10 -21.97 -6.07
C GLN A 390 18.84 -22.64 -5.49
N TYR A 391 18.21 -22.02 -4.49
CA TYR A 391 17.15 -22.65 -3.69
C TYR A 391 15.76 -22.03 -3.90
N GLY A 392 15.67 -20.87 -4.56
CA GLY A 392 14.46 -20.06 -4.63
C GLY A 392 14.10 -19.42 -3.29
N VAL A 393 12.87 -18.92 -3.22
CA VAL A 393 12.28 -18.34 -1.99
C VAL A 393 11.04 -19.10 -1.57
N ARG A 394 10.83 -19.27 -0.27
CA ARG A 394 9.61 -19.88 0.27
C ARG A 394 8.40 -18.95 0.20
N ASN A 395 8.65 -17.64 0.19
CA ASN A 395 7.65 -16.58 0.27
C ASN A 395 7.98 -15.52 -0.78
N SER A 396 7.02 -15.15 -1.64
CA SER A 396 7.25 -14.20 -2.73
C SER A 396 7.52 -12.76 -2.27
N THR A 397 7.04 -12.39 -1.09
CA THR A 397 7.30 -11.11 -0.41
C THR A 397 7.51 -11.37 1.07
N LEU A 398 8.26 -10.48 1.72
CA LEU A 398 8.65 -10.63 3.12
C LEU A 398 8.34 -9.39 3.93
N SER A 399 8.57 -8.20 3.38
CA SER A 399 8.41 -6.93 4.10
C SER A 399 7.27 -6.06 3.56
N ALA A 400 6.58 -5.38 4.48
CA ALA A 400 5.56 -4.36 4.22
C ALA A 400 5.41 -3.50 5.48
N GLN A 401 5.33 -2.17 5.37
CA GLN A 401 5.26 -1.31 6.55
C GLN A 401 3.83 -0.83 6.80
N MET A 402 3.12 -1.58 7.63
CA MET A 402 1.75 -1.27 8.05
C MET A 402 1.69 -0.22 9.17
N PRO A 403 0.55 0.49 9.34
CA PRO A 403 0.27 1.21 10.55
C PRO A 403 -0.06 0.22 11.67
N SER A 404 0.46 0.46 12.87
CA SER A 404 0.35 -0.52 13.97
C SER A 404 -0.44 0.00 15.17
N GLU A 405 -1.66 0.51 14.97
CA GLU A 405 -2.37 1.25 16.02
C GLU A 405 -2.72 0.41 17.26
N SER A 406 -3.12 -0.85 17.07
CA SER A 406 -3.59 -1.73 18.17
C SER A 406 -2.48 -2.67 18.69
N SER A 407 -1.62 -3.18 17.80
CA SER A 407 -0.52 -4.09 18.17
C SER A 407 0.58 -3.37 18.94
N SER A 408 0.90 -2.12 18.60
CA SER A 408 1.92 -1.33 19.31
C SER A 408 1.59 -1.13 20.79
N VAL A 409 0.29 -0.97 21.12
CA VAL A 409 -0.22 -0.77 22.48
C VAL A 409 0.17 -1.94 23.38
N VAL A 410 0.02 -3.17 22.88
CA VAL A 410 0.33 -4.38 23.64
C VAL A 410 1.80 -4.42 24.03
N SER A 411 2.68 -4.00 23.13
CA SER A 411 4.13 -3.97 23.37
C SER A 411 4.65 -2.72 24.08
N ASN A 412 3.76 -1.77 24.37
CA ASN A 412 4.08 -0.38 24.66
C ASN A 412 5.17 0.18 23.73
N ALA A 413 4.88 0.26 22.43
CA ALA A 413 5.75 0.83 21.41
C ALA A 413 5.09 2.05 20.77
N THR A 414 5.89 2.92 20.13
CA THR A 414 5.36 3.90 19.18
C THR A 414 4.83 3.18 17.93
N ASN A 415 3.87 3.79 17.25
CA ASN A 415 3.15 3.15 16.14
C ASN A 415 4.04 3.09 14.89
N GLY A 416 4.36 1.90 14.38
CA GLY A 416 5.09 1.73 13.13
C GLY A 416 6.34 2.60 13.06
N ILE A 417 6.38 3.43 12.01
CA ILE A 417 7.41 4.43 11.72
C ILE A 417 6.98 5.86 12.06
N GLU A 418 5.84 6.03 12.72
CA GLU A 418 5.26 7.34 12.96
C GLU A 418 5.90 8.03 14.18
N PRO A 419 6.21 9.33 14.09
CA PRO A 419 6.51 10.12 15.28
C PRO A 419 5.26 10.19 16.18
N PRO A 420 5.41 10.08 17.51
CA PRO A 420 4.28 10.21 18.42
C PRO A 420 3.69 11.64 18.37
N ARG A 421 2.36 11.74 18.37
CA ARG A 421 1.65 13.04 18.44
C ARG A 421 1.90 13.82 19.74
N GLY A 422 2.37 13.14 20.77
CA GLY A 422 2.67 13.68 22.08
C GLY A 422 3.19 12.58 23.00
N TYR A 423 3.81 12.98 24.10
CA TYR A 423 4.39 12.02 25.07
C TYR A 423 3.34 11.11 25.71
N LEU A 424 2.12 11.62 25.88
CA LEU A 424 0.96 10.88 26.36
C LEU A 424 -0.08 10.81 25.24
N SER A 425 -0.34 9.61 24.74
CA SER A 425 -1.41 9.36 23.79
C SER A 425 -2.66 8.83 24.49
N ILE A 426 -3.83 9.29 24.05
CA ILE A 426 -5.13 8.79 24.50
C ILE A 426 -5.75 7.97 23.37
N LYS A 427 -5.89 6.67 23.59
CA LYS A 427 -6.47 5.73 22.62
C LYS A 427 -7.88 5.31 23.04
N LYS A 428 -8.82 5.31 22.09
CA LYS A 428 -10.20 4.86 22.34
C LYS A 428 -10.24 3.33 22.45
N SER A 429 -10.86 2.81 23.51
CA SER A 429 -11.12 1.38 23.68
C SER A 429 -12.56 1.11 24.12
N LYS A 430 -13.00 -0.15 24.05
CA LYS A 430 -14.32 -0.58 24.55
C LYS A 430 -14.54 -0.23 26.03
N LYS A 431 -13.46 -0.23 26.82
CA LYS A 431 -13.49 -0.06 28.28
C LYS A 431 -13.22 1.38 28.71
N GLY A 432 -13.16 2.33 27.76
CA GLY A 432 -12.83 3.73 28.01
C GLY A 432 -11.48 4.16 27.43
N PRO A 433 -11.03 5.40 27.70
CA PRO A 433 -9.77 5.93 27.20
C PRO A 433 -8.57 5.20 27.82
N LEU A 434 -7.69 4.68 26.98
CA LEU A 434 -6.40 4.12 27.37
C LEU A 434 -5.33 5.19 27.22
N LYS A 435 -4.65 5.50 28.33
CA LYS A 435 -3.53 6.43 28.38
C LYS A 435 -2.23 5.64 28.17
N GLN A 436 -1.44 6.01 27.18
CA GLN A 436 -0.17 5.37 26.87
C GLN A 436 0.93 6.43 26.79
N ILE A 437 1.97 6.25 27.61
CA ILE A 437 3.15 7.11 27.63
C ILE A 437 4.22 6.52 26.70
N VAL A 438 4.94 7.36 25.97
CA VAL A 438 6.04 6.92 25.10
C VAL A 438 7.09 6.09 25.88
N PRO A 439 7.71 5.08 25.27
CA PRO A 439 8.70 4.24 25.93
C PRO A 439 9.87 5.04 26.50
N GLN A 440 10.33 4.68 27.70
CA GLN A 440 11.47 5.32 28.37
C GLN A 440 11.36 6.85 28.50
N TYR A 441 10.13 7.38 28.65
CA TYR A 441 9.89 8.82 28.76
C TYR A 441 10.80 9.55 29.75
N GLN A 442 11.07 8.99 30.94
CA GLN A 442 11.87 9.65 31.97
C GLN A 442 13.30 9.98 31.52
N THR A 443 13.88 9.15 30.64
CA THR A 443 15.26 9.30 30.17
C THR A 443 15.33 9.86 28.75
N LEU A 444 14.34 9.59 27.89
CA LEU A 444 14.38 9.91 26.46
C LEU A 444 13.45 11.04 26.04
N LYS A 445 12.67 11.67 26.94
CA LYS A 445 11.68 12.70 26.55
C LYS A 445 12.23 13.78 25.62
N ASN A 446 13.46 14.26 25.86
CA ASN A 446 14.06 15.34 25.08
C ASN A 446 14.63 14.88 23.73
N ASN A 447 14.70 13.56 23.49
CA ASN A 447 15.22 12.98 22.25
C ASN A 447 14.09 12.51 21.32
N TYR A 448 12.83 12.58 21.76
CA TYR A 448 11.70 12.23 20.89
C TYR A 448 11.36 13.42 20.00
N THR A 449 11.31 13.19 18.68
CA THR A 449 10.58 14.06 17.76
C THR A 449 9.07 13.82 17.92
N LEU A 450 8.31 14.83 18.33
CA LEU A 450 6.85 14.76 18.26
C LEU A 450 6.37 15.18 16.87
N LEU A 451 5.23 14.63 16.44
CA LEU A 451 4.69 14.87 15.08
C LEU A 451 4.54 16.36 14.77
N TRP A 452 3.99 17.14 15.71
CA TRP A 452 3.68 18.55 15.50
C TRP A 452 4.86 19.50 15.76
N ASP A 453 5.99 18.96 16.25
CA ASP A 453 7.24 19.71 16.40
C ASP A 453 8.05 19.71 15.09
N MET A 454 7.68 18.87 14.11
CA MET A 454 8.34 18.80 12.82
C MET A 454 7.94 20.00 11.95
N PRO A 455 8.89 20.79 11.43
CA PRO A 455 8.59 21.98 10.64
C PRO A 455 8.14 21.66 9.21
N SER A 456 8.49 20.47 8.69
CA SER A 456 8.13 20.01 7.35
C SER A 456 8.12 18.47 7.27
N ASN A 457 7.63 17.91 6.17
CA ASN A 457 7.64 16.47 5.92
C ASN A 457 9.01 15.93 5.46
N ARG A 458 9.97 16.78 5.09
CA ARG A 458 11.25 16.38 4.46
C ARG A 458 11.95 15.21 5.16
N GLY A 459 12.23 15.34 6.46
CA GLY A 459 12.88 14.29 7.23
C GLY A 459 12.12 12.97 7.22
N TYR A 460 10.79 13.01 7.35
CA TYR A 460 9.95 11.82 7.29
C TYR A 460 9.93 11.20 5.88
N ILE A 461 9.82 12.02 4.83
CA ILE A 461 9.90 11.57 3.42
C ILE A 461 11.23 10.86 3.17
N HIS A 462 12.34 11.42 3.66
CA HIS A 462 13.65 10.79 3.56
C HIS A 462 13.73 9.45 4.29
N ILE A 463 13.16 9.35 5.49
CA ILE A 463 13.05 8.08 6.23
C ILE A 463 12.29 7.04 5.39
N VAL A 464 11.12 7.41 4.85
CA VAL A 464 10.30 6.52 4.01
C VAL A 464 11.07 6.11 2.74
N ALA A 465 11.72 7.04 2.06
CA ALA A 465 12.48 6.78 0.84
C ALA A 465 13.67 5.82 1.10
N VAL A 466 14.40 6.03 2.19
CA VAL A 466 15.51 5.15 2.61
C VAL A 466 15.02 3.75 2.98
N MET A 467 13.88 3.65 3.67
CA MET A 467 13.27 2.35 3.96
C MET A 467 12.82 1.62 2.68
N GLN A 468 12.17 2.35 1.77
CA GLN A 468 11.55 1.76 0.58
C GLN A 468 12.58 1.10 -0.34
N LYS A 469 13.84 1.52 -0.32
CA LYS A 469 14.98 0.89 -1.03
C LYS A 469 15.09 -0.62 -0.81
N PHE A 470 14.69 -1.09 0.37
CA PHE A 470 14.83 -2.51 0.75
C PHE A 470 13.49 -3.23 0.84
N PHE A 471 12.39 -2.51 1.08
CA PHE A 471 11.09 -3.13 1.30
C PHE A 471 10.54 -3.78 0.02
N ASP A 472 9.96 -4.97 0.17
CA ASP A 472 9.34 -5.74 -0.92
C ASP A 472 8.06 -5.09 -1.45
N GLN A 473 7.27 -4.57 -0.51
CA GLN A 473 5.99 -3.91 -0.75
C GLN A 473 6.07 -2.44 -0.34
N ALA A 474 4.93 -1.79 -0.17
CA ALA A 474 4.85 -0.37 0.13
C ALA A 474 4.92 -0.06 1.65
N ILE A 475 4.91 1.24 1.93
CA ILE A 475 4.93 1.82 3.27
C ILE A 475 3.71 2.72 3.42
N SER A 476 2.94 2.55 4.50
CA SER A 476 1.84 3.46 4.87
C SER A 476 2.36 4.80 5.41
N GLY A 477 2.93 5.62 4.52
CA GLY A 477 3.52 6.90 4.90
C GLY A 477 2.48 8.02 5.10
N ASN A 478 2.73 8.91 6.06
CA ASN A 478 1.84 10.03 6.41
C ASN A 478 2.51 11.39 6.20
N TRP A 479 1.82 12.28 5.49
CA TRP A 479 2.25 13.65 5.27
C TRP A 479 1.41 14.55 6.17
N SER A 480 2.07 15.27 7.07
CA SER A 480 1.42 16.04 8.13
C SER A 480 1.76 17.52 7.96
N TYR A 481 0.73 18.35 8.00
CA TYR A 481 0.86 19.79 7.88
C TYR A 481 0.25 20.43 9.11
N ASN A 482 1.04 21.21 9.86
CA ASN A 482 0.55 22.04 10.95
C ASN A 482 0.24 23.44 10.41
N PRO A 483 -1.04 23.86 10.34
CA PRO A 483 -1.40 25.19 9.84
C PRO A 483 -0.68 26.33 10.56
N GLU A 484 -0.36 26.18 11.86
CA GLU A 484 0.33 27.20 12.65
C GLU A 484 1.75 27.54 12.14
N ASN A 485 2.33 26.68 11.30
CA ASN A 485 3.64 26.91 10.69
C ASN A 485 3.57 27.78 9.40
N TYR A 486 2.38 28.16 8.96
CA TYR A 486 2.17 28.88 7.70
C TYR A 486 1.46 30.22 7.91
N PRO A 487 1.71 31.23 7.04
CA PRO A 487 0.96 32.48 7.06
C PRO A 487 -0.54 32.24 7.03
N ASP A 488 -1.29 33.06 7.78
CA ASP A 488 -2.76 33.01 7.88
C ASP A 488 -3.36 31.68 8.35
N ASN A 489 -2.53 30.76 8.88
CA ASN A 489 -2.90 29.39 9.20
C ASN A 489 -3.45 28.61 8.00
N GLU A 490 -2.94 28.90 6.80
CA GLU A 490 -3.32 28.22 5.57
C GLU A 490 -2.13 27.48 4.98
N VAL A 491 -2.26 26.16 4.81
CA VAL A 491 -1.21 25.33 4.19
C VAL A 491 -1.26 25.55 2.68
N PRO A 492 -0.20 26.10 2.05
CA PRO A 492 -0.23 26.34 0.62
C PRO A 492 -0.22 25.03 -0.16
N THR A 493 -1.07 24.91 -1.18
CA THR A 493 -1.10 23.71 -2.05
C THR A 493 0.24 23.48 -2.75
N SER A 494 1.04 24.53 -2.98
CA SER A 494 2.40 24.40 -3.52
C SER A 494 3.33 23.60 -2.62
N VAL A 495 3.18 23.68 -1.29
CA VAL A 495 3.95 22.86 -0.34
C VAL A 495 3.54 21.40 -0.46
N MET A 496 2.22 21.14 -0.51
CA MET A 496 1.71 19.78 -0.69
C MET A 496 2.09 19.18 -2.05
N ALA A 497 2.15 20.00 -3.10
CA ALA A 497 2.59 19.60 -4.44
C ALA A 497 4.10 19.36 -4.53
N GLN A 498 4.91 20.02 -3.71
CA GLN A 498 6.35 19.78 -3.61
C GLN A 498 6.67 18.50 -2.85
N ASP A 499 5.89 18.19 -1.81
CA ASP A 499 6.05 16.98 -1.02
C ASP A 499 5.53 15.71 -1.72
N LEU A 500 4.72 15.89 -2.77
CA LEU A 500 4.15 14.84 -3.62
C LEU A 500 5.17 14.37 -4.66
#